data_AF-A0A1B6HS90-F1
#
_entry.id   AF-A0A1B6HS90-F1
#
_cell.length_a   1.000
_cell.length_b   1.000
_cell.length_c   1.000
_cell.angle_alpha   90.00
_cell.angle_beta   90.00
_cell.angle_gamma   90.00
#
_symmetry.space_group_name_H-M   'P 1'
#
loop_
_entity.id
_entity.type
_entity.pdbx_description
1 polymer ?
#
loop_
_entity_poly.entity_id
_entity_poly.type
_entity_poly.pdbx_seq_one_letter_code
_entity_poly.pdbx_strand_id
1 'polypeptide(L)'
;KTLLQAGQAKIEADLHNRHIYSPYSLSLDMISCALSALTHLNALSRSRTNGDVRYTVLHEKLMPIVNELDELVVRPQVQGDPMQLSAKHTLLDPAATRAKL
;
A
#
# COMPACT_ATOMS: atom_id res chain seq x y z
N LYS A 1 32.38 5.86 6.74
CA LYS A 1 31.00 5.54 6.30
C LYS A 1 31.07 5.12 4.85
N THR A 2 30.57 3.93 4.52
CA THR A 2 30.61 3.41 3.15
C THR A 2 29.66 4.19 2.25
N LEU A 3 29.97 4.27 0.96
CA LEU A 3 29.19 5.02 -0.04
C LEU A 3 27.71 4.59 -0.07
N LEU A 4 27.45 3.30 0.18
CA LEU A 4 26.12 2.71 0.33
C LEU A 4 25.31 3.31 1.49
N GLN A 5 25.93 3.52 2.65
CA GLN A 5 25.24 4.10 3.81
C GLN A 5 24.85 5.56 3.58
N ALA A 6 25.67 6.32 2.84
CA ALA A 6 25.35 7.68 2.46
C ALA A 6 24.20 7.74 1.43
N GLY A 7 24.18 6.80 0.48
CA GLY A 7 23.08 6.65 -0.48
C GLY A 7 21.76 6.31 0.22
N GLN A 8 21.79 5.35 1.15
CA GLN A 8 20.59 4.94 1.90
C GLN A 8 20.04 6.08 2.78
N ALA A 9 20.90 6.77 3.52
CA ALA A 9 20.48 7.91 4.34
C ALA A 9 19.85 9.04 3.51
N LYS A 10 20.32 9.24 2.26
CA LYS A 10 19.73 10.22 1.35
C LYS A 10 18.34 9.81 0.88
N ILE A 11 18.17 8.54 0.48
CA ILE A 11 16.86 8.01 0.06
C ILE A 11 15.85 8.07 1.21
N GLU A 12 16.26 7.71 2.43
CA GLU A 12 15.43 7.81 3.62
C GLU A 12 15.05 9.26 3.95
N ALA A 13 15.99 10.20 3.81
CA ALA A 13 15.71 11.62 3.98
C ALA A 13 14.73 12.15 2.92
N ASP A 14 14.90 11.77 1.65
CA ASP A 14 14.02 12.18 0.56
C ASP A 14 12.61 11.56 0.70
N LEU A 15 12.50 10.33 1.22
CA LEU A 15 11.22 9.70 1.59
C LEU A 15 10.55 10.43 2.76
N HIS A 16 11.29 10.69 3.83
CA HIS A 16 10.79 11.38 5.02
C HIS A 16 10.30 12.80 4.68
N ASN A 17 11.03 13.51 3.82
CA ASN A 17 10.70 14.86 3.38
C ASN A 17 9.66 14.89 2.24
N ARG A 18 9.11 13.74 1.83
CA ARG A 18 8.12 13.58 0.76
C ARG A 18 8.60 14.09 -0.62
N HIS A 19 9.90 14.16 -0.84
CA HIS A 19 10.48 14.47 -2.14
C HIS A 19 10.38 13.29 -3.12
N ILE A 20 10.34 12.07 -2.59
CA ILE A 20 10.08 10.84 -3.34
C ILE A 20 9.03 10.00 -2.61
N TYR A 21 8.24 9.24 -3.38
CA TYR A 21 7.24 8.32 -2.84
C TYR A 21 7.87 6.94 -2.60
N SER A 22 7.49 6.27 -1.51
CA SER A 22 7.82 4.86 -1.27
C SER A 22 7.33 3.99 -2.44
N PRO A 23 8.04 2.92 -2.85
CA PRO A 23 7.54 1.98 -3.84
C PRO A 23 6.27 1.23 -3.38
N TYR A 24 5.97 1.26 -2.09
CA TYR A 24 4.71 0.76 -1.50
C TYR A 24 3.68 1.88 -1.27
N SER A 25 3.94 3.10 -1.76
CA SER A 25 2.95 4.18 -1.76
C SER A 25 1.87 3.87 -2.78
N LEU A 26 0.66 4.32 -2.47
CA LEU A 26 -0.41 4.40 -3.46
C LEU A 26 0.04 5.23 -4.66
N SER A 27 -0.32 4.80 -5.88
CA SER A 27 -0.09 5.62 -7.07
C SER A 27 -0.84 6.96 -6.97
N LEU A 28 -0.39 7.98 -7.69
CA LEU A 28 -1.08 9.27 -7.71
C LEU A 28 -2.54 9.15 -8.14
N ASP A 29 -2.86 8.22 -9.04
CA ASP A 29 -4.23 7.93 -9.45
C ASP A 29 -5.05 7.32 -8.30
N MET A 30 -4.48 6.36 -7.56
CA MET A 30 -5.14 5.79 -6.40
C MET A 30 -5.34 6.82 -5.29
N ILE A 31 -4.35 7.68 -5.04
CA ILE A 31 -4.46 8.80 -4.10
C ILE A 31 -5.58 9.74 -4.54
N SER A 32 -5.62 10.10 -5.83
CA SER A 32 -6.64 10.99 -6.38
C SER A 32 -8.05 10.39 -6.26
N CYS A 33 -8.21 9.11 -6.60
CA CYS A 33 -9.46 8.37 -6.43
C CYS A 33 -9.90 8.33 -4.97
N ALA A 34 -8.98 8.02 -4.05
CA ALA A 34 -9.27 7.98 -2.61
C ALA A 34 -9.69 9.36 -2.08
N LEU A 35 -8.99 10.44 -2.47
CA LEU A 35 -9.35 11.81 -2.10
C LEU A 35 -10.73 12.20 -2.63
N SER A 36 -11.04 11.83 -3.88
CA SER A 36 -12.38 12.07 -4.46
C SER A 36 -13.47 11.32 -3.71
N ALA A 37 -13.26 10.03 -3.41
CA ALA A 37 -14.22 9.22 -2.66
C ALA A 37 -14.46 9.78 -1.25
N LEU A 38 -13.39 10.10 -0.52
CA LEU A 38 -13.49 10.66 0.83
C LEU A 38 -14.12 12.07 0.83
N THR A 39 -13.93 12.85 -0.24
CA THR A 39 -14.63 14.13 -0.42
C THR A 39 -16.13 13.91 -0.64
N HIS A 40 -16.53 12.93 -1.47
CA HIS A 40 -17.95 12.59 -1.67
C HIS A 40 -18.63 12.08 -0.40
N LEU A 41 -17.89 11.37 0.46
CA LEU A 41 -18.37 10.91 1.76
C LEU A 41 -18.41 12.04 2.82
N ASN A 42 -18.06 13.28 2.46
CA ASN A 42 -17.93 14.42 3.36
C ASN A 42 -16.96 14.16 4.54
N ALA A 43 -16.00 13.25 4.35
CA ALA A 43 -14.91 13.01 5.31
C ALA A 43 -13.75 13.99 5.11
N LEU A 44 -13.66 14.60 3.93
CA LEU A 44 -12.71 15.65 3.59
C LEU A 44 -13.44 16.88 3.04
N SER A 45 -12.93 18.07 3.39
CA SER A 45 -13.24 19.31 2.69
C SER A 45 -12.12 19.63 1.71
N ARG A 46 -12.48 20.08 0.50
CA ARG A 46 -11.55 20.45 -0.55
C ARG A 46 -11.63 21.95 -0.82
N SER A 47 -10.50 22.64 -0.74
CA SER A 47 -10.37 24.04 -1.13
C SER A 47 -9.25 24.23 -2.14
N ARG A 48 -9.41 25.22 -3.03
CA ARG A 48 -8.38 25.59 -4.00
C ARG A 48 -7.96 27.03 -3.75
N THR A 49 -6.66 27.27 -3.65
CA THR A 49 -6.10 28.61 -3.42
C THR A 49 -4.79 28.73 -4.19
N ASN A 50 -4.66 29.75 -5.06
CA ASN A 50 -3.45 30.03 -5.83
C ASN A 50 -2.88 28.84 -6.63
N GLY A 51 -3.76 27.99 -7.18
CA GLY A 51 -3.36 26.80 -7.93
C GLY A 51 -3.16 25.55 -7.06
N ASP A 52 -2.96 25.71 -5.75
CA ASP A 52 -2.86 24.61 -4.81
C ASP A 52 -4.23 24.08 -4.42
N VAL A 53 -4.33 22.75 -4.28
CA VAL A 53 -5.51 22.08 -3.75
C VAL A 53 -5.20 21.60 -2.34
N ARG A 54 -5.95 22.10 -1.36
CA ARG A 54 -5.83 21.71 0.04
C ARG A 54 -7.02 20.83 0.42
N TYR A 55 -6.72 19.70 1.05
CA TYR A 55 -7.70 18.82 1.64
C TYR A 55 -7.63 18.93 3.16
N THR A 56 -8.76 19.18 3.80
CA THR A 56 -8.89 19.27 5.26
C THR A 56 -9.73 18.11 5.75
N VAL A 57 -9.22 17.36 6.73
CA VAL A 57 -9.92 16.21 7.30
C VAL A 57 -11.01 16.67 8.26
N LEU A 58 -12.21 16.11 8.11
CA LEU A 58 -13.31 16.24 9.06
C LEU A 58 -13.31 15.01 9.97
N HIS A 59 -12.59 15.12 11.08
CA HIS A 59 -12.24 13.96 11.92
C HIS A 59 -13.46 13.18 12.42
N GLU A 60 -14.53 13.87 12.78
CA GLU A 60 -15.81 13.30 13.22
C GLU A 60 -16.49 12.39 12.18
N LYS A 61 -16.22 12.63 10.88
CA LYS A 61 -16.77 11.84 9.77
C LYS A 61 -15.80 10.76 9.30
N LEU A 62 -14.49 10.99 9.44
CA LEU A 62 -13.47 10.04 9.01
C LEU A 62 -13.33 8.87 10.00
N MET A 63 -13.38 9.13 11.30
CA MET A 63 -13.13 8.09 12.32
C MET A 63 -14.08 6.88 12.24
N PRO A 64 -15.39 7.04 12.00
CA PRO A 64 -16.28 5.89 11.79
C PRO A 64 -15.84 5.00 10.62
N ILE A 65 -15.42 5.61 9.50
CA ILE A 65 -14.96 4.87 8.30
C ILE A 65 -13.69 4.08 8.63
N VAL A 66 -12.76 4.68 9.38
CA VAL A 66 -11.53 4.00 9.81
C VAL A 66 -11.86 2.81 10.72
N ASN A 67 -12.75 3.00 11.70
CA ASN A 67 -13.16 1.94 12.60
C ASN A 67 -13.84 0.77 11.85
N GLU A 68 -14.72 1.07 10.90
CA GLU A 68 -15.37 0.05 10.05
C GLU A 68 -14.35 -0.74 9.23
N LEU A 69 -13.30 -0.07 8.72
CA LEU A 69 -12.24 -0.72 7.96
C LEU A 69 -11.30 -1.55 8.83
N ASP A 70 -11.01 -1.12 10.06
CA ASP A 70 -10.19 -1.89 11.01
C ASP A 70 -10.87 -3.21 11.41
N GLU A 71 -12.21 -3.23 11.43
CA GLU A 71 -13.01 -4.43 11.69
C GLU A 71 -13.33 -5.23 10.42
N LEU A 72 -12.94 -4.75 9.24
CA LEU A 72 -13.30 -5.34 7.96
C LEU A 72 -12.51 -6.62 7.68
N VAL A 73 -13.19 -7.76 7.74
CA VAL A 73 -12.65 -9.05 7.28
C VAL A 73 -13.07 -9.30 5.83
N VAL A 74 -12.18 -9.01 4.88
CA VAL A 74 -12.39 -9.36 3.46
C VAL A 74 -11.94 -10.80 3.22
N ARG A 75 -12.90 -11.67 2.90
CA ARG A 75 -12.57 -13.03 2.44
C ARG A 75 -12.02 -12.96 1.01
N PRO A 76 -10.93 -13.66 0.69
CA PRO A 76 -10.43 -13.74 -0.68
C PRO A 76 -11.54 -14.24 -1.60
N GLN A 77 -11.85 -13.48 -2.65
CA GLN A 77 -12.65 -14.00 -3.75
C GLN A 77 -11.76 -14.95 -4.54
N VAL A 78 -11.70 -16.21 -4.11
CA VAL A 78 -11.08 -17.25 -4.90
C VAL A 78 -12.01 -17.52 -6.08
N GLN A 79 -11.85 -16.78 -7.17
CA GLN A 79 -12.36 -17.20 -8.48
C GLN A 79 -11.30 -18.16 -9.06
N GLY A 80 -11.12 -19.28 -8.37
CA GLY A 80 -10.17 -20.32 -8.74
C GLY A 80 -10.77 -21.65 -8.30
N ASP A 81 -11.02 -22.52 -9.26
CA ASP A 81 -11.52 -23.86 -9.05
C ASP A 81 -10.64 -24.56 -7.99
N PRO A 82 -11.18 -25.02 -6.84
CA PRO A 82 -10.38 -25.51 -5.71
C PRO A 82 -9.47 -26.70 -6.06
N MET A 83 -9.70 -27.38 -7.19
CA MET A 83 -8.83 -28.45 -7.68
C MET A 83 -7.48 -28.00 -8.25
N GLN A 84 -7.28 -26.73 -8.61
CA GLN A 84 -6.00 -26.29 -9.21
C GLN A 84 -4.94 -25.82 -8.20
N LEU A 85 -5.34 -25.46 -6.98
CA LEU A 85 -4.41 -24.93 -5.97
C LEU A 85 -3.59 -26.03 -5.27
N SER A 86 -4.00 -27.30 -5.35
CA SER A 86 -3.30 -28.43 -4.73
C SER A 86 -2.06 -28.90 -5.55
N ALA A 87 -1.98 -28.57 -6.83
CA ALA A 87 -1.02 -29.21 -7.75
C ALA A 87 0.33 -28.48 -7.92
N LYS A 88 0.57 -27.34 -7.28
CA LYS A 88 1.79 -26.53 -7.53
C LYS A 88 2.64 -26.16 -6.30
N HIS A 89 2.45 -26.85 -5.18
CA HIS A 89 3.42 -26.81 -4.08
C HIS A 89 4.04 -28.20 -3.86
N THR A 90 4.70 -28.74 -4.88
CA THR A 90 5.78 -29.69 -4.63
C THR A 90 6.97 -28.86 -4.13
N LEU A 91 7.11 -28.76 -2.80
CA LEU A 91 8.38 -28.39 -2.20
C LEU A 91 9.40 -29.45 -2.66
N LEU A 92 10.29 -29.06 -3.58
CA LEU A 92 11.46 -29.88 -3.89
C LEU A 92 12.31 -29.95 -2.62
N ASP A 93 12.28 -31.12 -1.98
CA ASP A 93 13.12 -31.43 -0.84
C ASP A 93 14.60 -31.31 -1.27
N PRO A 94 15.40 -30.41 -0.68
CA PRO A 94 16.80 -30.24 -1.05
C PRO A 94 17.67 -31.47 -0.70
N ALA A 95 17.13 -32.49 -0.03
CA ALA A 95 17.87 -33.71 0.32
C ALA A 95 18.10 -34.70 -0.85
N ALA A 96 17.46 -34.53 -2.01
CA ALA A 96 17.58 -35.47 -3.12
C ALA A 96 18.81 -35.27 -4.03
N THR A 97 19.59 -34.20 -3.83
CA THR A 97 20.76 -33.89 -4.67
C THR A 97 22.07 -34.14 -3.93
N ARG A 98 22.26 -35.35 -3.40
CA ARG A 98 23.60 -35.81 -2.99
C ARG A 98 24.09 -36.86 -3.97
N ALA A 99 25.12 -36.45 -4.73
CA ALA A 99 25.77 -37.20 -5.80
C ALA A 99 26.13 -38.64 -5.40
N LYS A 100 25.94 -39.59 -6.32
CA LYS A 100 26.68 -40.85 -6.31
C LYS A 100 27.96 -40.65 -7.13
N LEU A 101 29.09 -40.87 -6.47
CA LEU A 101 30.38 -41.20 -7.07
C LEU A 101 30.26 -42.45 -7.95
#